data_AF-A0A946JET5-F1
#
_entry.id   AF-A0A946JET5-F1
#
_cell.length_a   1.000
_cell.length_b   1.000
_cell.length_c   1.000
_cell.angle_alpha   90.00
_cell.angle_beta   90.00
_cell.angle_gamma   90.00
#
_symmetry.space_group_name_H-M   'P 1'
#
loop_
_entity.id
_entity.type
_entity.pdbx_description
1 polymer ?
#
loop_
_entity_poly.entity_id
_entity_poly.type
_entity_poly.pdbx_seq_one_letter_code
_entity_poly.pdbx_strand_id
1 'polypeptide(L)'
;CKIARYAGISDKISCFGIFEYNQELDLSNQGSQLISQMIWYFIEGYKSRKNELNPNIENCIKYTIVFEDEQTEIEFYKSQTSGRWWMGVPFKNPKTGSFDNYFVACSYDDYQNANKGEIPSRWMKTYNRFL
;
A
#
# COMPACT_ATOMS: atom_id res chain seq x y z
N CYS A 1 20.03 -2.20 3.25
CA CYS A 1 19.37 -1.87 1.97
C CYS A 1 17.88 -2.30 1.82
N LYS A 2 17.19 -2.82 2.86
CA LYS A 2 15.77 -3.24 2.75
C LYS A 2 14.82 -2.12 2.31
N ILE A 3 15.04 -0.89 2.79
CA ILE A 3 14.22 0.28 2.43
C ILE A 3 14.29 0.55 0.92
N ALA A 4 15.49 0.53 0.33
CA ALA A 4 15.66 0.74 -1.12
C ALA A 4 14.93 -0.34 -1.93
N ARG A 5 14.99 -1.61 -1.49
CA ARG A 5 14.23 -2.70 -2.10
C ARG A 5 12.72 -2.47 -2.02
N TYR A 6 12.18 -2.09 -0.86
CA TYR A 6 10.75 -1.80 -0.70
C TYR A 6 10.31 -0.57 -1.51
N ALA A 7 11.16 0.46 -1.59
CA ALA A 7 10.93 1.61 -2.46
C ALA A 7 10.85 1.18 -3.93
N GLY A 8 11.72 0.26 -4.35
CA GLY A 8 11.68 -0.35 -5.67
C GLY A 8 10.38 -1.13 -5.93
N ILE A 9 9.92 -1.94 -4.97
CA ILE A 9 8.69 -2.76 -5.07
C ILE A 9 7.40 -1.93 -5.16
N SER A 10 7.41 -0.69 -4.66
CA SER A 10 6.25 0.18 -4.66
C SER A 10 5.86 0.59 -6.09
N ASP A 11 4.64 0.25 -6.51
CA ASP A 11 4.09 0.66 -7.81
C ASP A 11 3.79 2.17 -7.88
N LYS A 12 3.79 2.88 -6.73
CA LYS A 12 3.53 4.32 -6.65
C LYS A 12 4.77 5.18 -6.85
N ILE A 13 5.97 4.63 -6.63
CA ILE A 13 7.21 5.41 -6.66
C ILE A 13 7.68 5.58 -8.11
N SER A 14 7.82 6.83 -8.54
CA SER A 14 8.29 7.23 -9.87
C SER A 14 9.77 7.58 -9.91
N CYS A 15 10.35 8.06 -8.81
CA CYS A 15 11.76 8.43 -8.71
C CYS A 15 12.38 7.97 -7.38
N PHE A 16 13.68 7.69 -7.43
CA PHE A 16 14.50 7.37 -6.27
C PHE A 16 15.84 8.08 -6.44
N GLY A 17 16.26 8.82 -5.42
CA GLY A 17 17.48 9.62 -5.44
C GLY A 17 18.28 9.41 -4.16
N ILE A 18 19.59 9.47 -4.30
CA ILE A 18 20.54 9.48 -3.19
C ILE A 18 21.32 10.78 -3.32
N PHE A 19 21.33 11.56 -2.25
CA PHE A 19 21.91 12.91 -2.22
C PHE A 19 22.99 12.99 -1.14
N GLU A 20 23.75 14.08 -1.15
CA GLU A 20 24.80 14.38 -0.15
C GLU A 20 25.96 13.37 -0.10
N TYR A 21 26.20 12.63 -1.19
CA TYR A 21 27.43 11.84 -1.32
C TYR A 21 28.59 12.73 -1.78
N ASN A 22 29.67 12.77 -0.99
CA ASN A 22 30.91 13.44 -1.35
C ASN A 22 32.06 12.43 -1.39
N GLN A 23 32.59 12.19 -2.60
CA GLN A 23 33.68 11.25 -2.84
C GLN A 23 34.98 11.65 -2.14
N GLU A 24 35.27 12.94 -1.98
CA GLU A 24 36.51 13.41 -1.35
C GLU A 24 36.55 13.06 0.15
N LEU A 25 35.38 12.87 0.77
CA LEU A 25 35.24 12.49 2.17
C LEU A 25 35.15 10.97 2.38
N ASP A 26 34.98 10.18 1.32
CA ASP A 26 34.85 8.71 1.36
C ASP A 26 36.20 7.99 1.12
N LEU A 27 37.17 8.24 2.00
CA LEU A 27 38.56 7.75 1.87
C LEU A 27 38.68 6.22 1.71
N SER A 28 37.70 5.47 2.21
CA SER A 28 37.68 4.00 2.17
C SER A 28 36.71 3.42 1.13
N ASN A 29 36.03 4.27 0.35
CA ASN A 29 35.00 3.89 -0.62
C ASN A 29 33.83 3.08 -0.03
N GLN A 30 33.59 3.17 1.28
CA GLN A 30 32.50 2.44 1.93
C GLN A 30 31.15 3.05 1.60
N GLY A 31 31.08 4.38 1.50
CA GLY A 31 29.87 5.10 1.11
C GLY A 31 29.43 4.74 -0.31
N SER A 32 30.34 4.84 -1.28
CA SER A 32 30.08 4.45 -2.67
C SER A 32 29.68 2.99 -2.84
N GLN A 33 30.29 2.06 -2.11
CA GLN A 33 29.90 0.65 -2.11
C GLN A 33 28.47 0.45 -1.57
N LEU A 34 28.13 1.10 -0.46
CA LEU A 34 26.79 1.02 0.11
C LEU A 34 25.73 1.62 -0.82
N ILE A 35 26.03 2.76 -1.44
CA ILE A 35 25.16 3.41 -2.45
C ILE A 35 24.91 2.46 -3.63
N SER A 36 25.97 1.82 -4.13
CA SER A 36 25.88 0.84 -5.21
C SER A 36 24.97 -0.34 -4.83
N GLN A 37 25.08 -0.86 -3.60
CA GLN A 37 24.16 -1.88 -3.10
C GLN A 37 22.72 -1.36 -2.99
N MET A 38 22.50 -0.15 -2.50
CA MET A 38 21.16 0.46 -2.42
C MET A 38 20.50 0.57 -3.80
N ILE A 39 21.24 1.04 -4.80
CA ILE A 39 20.77 1.12 -6.19
C ILE A 39 20.43 -0.27 -6.73
N TRP A 40 21.29 -1.26 -6.50
CA TRP A 40 21.04 -2.64 -6.94
C TRP A 40 19.75 -3.21 -6.33
N TYR A 41 19.56 -3.06 -5.02
CA TYR A 41 18.34 -3.50 -4.33
C TYR A 41 17.09 -2.74 -4.79
N PHE A 42 17.21 -1.45 -5.11
CA PHE A 42 16.11 -0.70 -5.70
C PHE A 42 15.70 -1.26 -7.07
N ILE A 43 16.67 -1.55 -7.94
CA ILE A 43 16.43 -2.15 -9.26
C ILE A 43 15.82 -3.55 -9.13
N GLU A 44 16.32 -4.38 -8.21
CA GLU A 44 15.74 -5.69 -7.90
C GLU A 44 14.28 -5.56 -7.46
N GLY A 45 13.99 -4.61 -6.57
CA GLY A 45 12.64 -4.29 -6.13
C GLY A 45 11.74 -3.83 -7.28
N TYR A 46 12.25 -2.95 -8.15
CA TYR A 46 11.54 -2.45 -9.32
C TYR A 46 11.16 -3.58 -10.29
N LYS A 47 12.09 -4.51 -10.57
CA LYS A 47 11.79 -5.70 -11.39
C LYS A 47 10.75 -6.63 -10.75
N SER A 48 10.57 -6.55 -9.44
CA SER A 48 9.61 -7.35 -8.69
C SER A 48 8.23 -6.70 -8.56
N ARG A 49 8.00 -5.53 -9.19
CA ARG A 49 6.71 -4.84 -9.20
C ARG A 49 5.62 -5.74 -9.76
N LYS A 50 4.47 -5.72 -9.09
CA LYS A 50 3.26 -6.46 -9.51
C LYS A 50 2.30 -5.58 -10.31
N ASN A 51 2.54 -4.27 -10.36
CA ASN A 51 1.72 -3.29 -11.07
C ASN A 51 0.25 -3.35 -10.63
N GLU A 52 0.03 -3.47 -9.31
CA GLU A 52 -1.28 -3.65 -8.71
C GLU A 52 -1.51 -2.52 -7.69
N LEU A 53 -1.89 -1.36 -8.21
CA LEU A 53 -2.19 -0.16 -7.41
C LEU A 53 -3.54 -0.29 -6.71
N ASN A 54 -4.51 -0.87 -7.39
CA ASN A 54 -5.86 -1.15 -6.92
C ASN A 54 -6.14 -2.66 -7.02
N PRO A 55 -7.04 -3.21 -6.20
CA PRO A 55 -7.40 -4.62 -6.29
C PRO A 55 -8.07 -4.91 -7.63
N ASN A 56 -7.66 -6.00 -8.29
CA ASN A 56 -8.47 -6.60 -9.33
C ASN A 56 -9.58 -7.41 -8.65
N ILE A 57 -10.80 -6.86 -8.61
CA ILE A 57 -11.94 -7.43 -7.86
C ILE A 57 -12.22 -8.88 -8.28
N GLU A 58 -12.10 -9.21 -9.58
CA GLU A 58 -12.33 -10.56 -10.10
C GLU A 58 -11.28 -11.57 -9.60
N ASN A 59 -10.07 -11.10 -9.27
CA ASN A 59 -8.96 -11.90 -8.79
C ASN A 59 -8.62 -11.63 -7.31
N CYS A 60 -9.62 -11.19 -6.54
CA CYS A 60 -9.53 -10.96 -5.11
C CYS A 60 -10.46 -11.89 -4.34
N ILE A 61 -10.03 -12.27 -3.14
CA ILE A 61 -10.93 -12.85 -2.14
C ILE A 61 -11.49 -11.69 -1.31
N LYS A 62 -12.82 -11.59 -1.26
CA LYS A 62 -13.55 -10.57 -0.51
C LYS A 62 -13.90 -11.10 0.89
N TYR A 63 -13.64 -10.28 1.91
CA TYR A 63 -14.03 -10.54 3.30
C TYR A 63 -14.88 -9.35 3.77
N THR A 64 -16.13 -9.61 4.12
CA THR A 64 -17.03 -8.59 4.67
C THR A 64 -17.04 -8.70 6.19
N ILE A 65 -16.86 -7.57 6.87
CA ILE A 65 -17.04 -7.44 8.32
C ILE A 65 -18.21 -6.50 8.58
N VAL A 66 -19.17 -6.97 9.35
CA VAL A 66 -20.31 -6.19 9.84
C VAL A 66 -20.06 -5.88 11.32
N PHE A 67 -20.17 -4.61 11.70
CA PHE A 67 -19.96 -4.16 13.08
C PHE A 67 -21.27 -4.22 13.88
N GLU A 68 -21.17 -4.12 15.22
CA GLU A 68 -22.31 -4.23 16.14
C GLU A 68 -23.40 -3.18 15.92
N ASP A 69 -23.08 -2.05 15.31
CA ASP A 69 -24.04 -1.00 14.97
C ASP A 69 -24.92 -1.34 13.76
N GLU A 70 -24.67 -2.47 13.08
CA GLU A 70 -25.30 -2.98 11.85
C GLU A 70 -25.32 -2.00 10.66
N GLN A 71 -24.81 -0.78 10.85
CA GLN A 71 -24.76 0.28 9.84
C GLN A 71 -23.37 0.39 9.21
N THR A 72 -22.33 -0.02 9.94
CA THR A 72 -20.97 -0.01 9.43
C THR A 72 -20.62 -1.38 8.87
N GLU A 73 -20.36 -1.43 7.56
CA GLU A 73 -19.78 -2.58 6.87
C GLU A 73 -18.41 -2.19 6.29
N ILE A 74 -17.40 -3.03 6.49
CA ILE A 74 -16.10 -2.87 5.83
C ILE A 74 -15.80 -4.11 5.00
N GLU A 75 -15.56 -3.87 3.71
CA GLU A 75 -15.16 -4.89 2.76
C GLU A 75 -13.63 -4.90 2.62
N PHE A 76 -13.00 -6.03 2.90
CA PHE A 76 -11.58 -6.26 2.67
C PHE A 76 -11.37 -7.12 1.42
N TYR A 77 -10.33 -6.79 0.66
CA TYR A 77 -9.96 -7.43 -0.60
C TYR A 77 -8.54 -7.94 -0.49
N LYS A 78 -8.33 -9.25 -0.69
CA LYS A 78 -7.00 -9.87 -0.74
C LYS A 78 -6.71 -10.33 -2.17
N SER A 79 -5.67 -9.78 -2.80
CA SER A 79 -5.23 -10.24 -4.13
C SER A 79 -4.71 -11.66 -4.07
N GLN A 80 -5.21 -12.53 -4.94
CA GLN A 80 -4.69 -13.90 -5.07
C GLN A 80 -3.32 -13.94 -5.76
N THR A 81 -2.96 -12.88 -6.50
CA THR A 81 -1.69 -12.81 -7.24
C THR A 81 -0.56 -12.28 -6.38
N SER A 82 -0.79 -11.19 -5.65
CA SER A 82 0.27 -10.51 -4.88
C SER A 82 0.18 -10.75 -3.38
N GLY A 83 -0.96 -11.23 -2.88
CA GLY A 83 -1.24 -11.33 -1.44
C GLY A 83 -1.45 -9.99 -0.74
N ARG A 84 -1.48 -8.88 -1.48
CA ARG A 84 -1.75 -7.54 -0.94
C ARG A 84 -3.20 -7.41 -0.49
N TRP A 85 -3.42 -6.48 0.44
CA TRP A 85 -4.71 -6.24 1.06
C TRP A 85 -5.16 -4.80 0.85
N TRP A 86 -6.46 -4.65 0.61
CA TRP A 86 -7.15 -3.36 0.56
C TRP A 86 -8.44 -3.41 1.37
N MET A 87 -8.85 -2.25 1.88
CA MET A 87 -10.17 -2.02 2.44
C MET A 87 -10.96 -1.12 1.49
N GLY A 88 -12.22 -1.44 1.23
CA GLY A 88 -13.17 -0.62 0.47
C GLY A 88 -13.77 0.45 1.38
N VAL A 89 -13.65 1.71 0.96
CA VAL A 89 -14.33 2.84 1.59
C VAL A 89 -15.43 3.31 0.64
N PRO A 90 -16.71 3.23 1.03
CA PRO A 90 -17.80 3.66 0.16
C PRO A 90 -17.74 5.18 -0.01
N PHE A 91 -17.90 5.66 -1.24
CA PHE A 91 -18.08 7.07 -1.54
C PHE A 91 -19.13 7.27 -2.63
N LYS A 92 -19.82 8.41 -2.61
CA LYS A 92 -20.78 8.75 -3.65
C LYS A 92 -20.05 9.34 -4.84
N ASN A 93 -20.08 8.66 -5.98
CA ASN A 93 -19.45 9.15 -7.20
C ASN A 93 -20.26 10.34 -7.76
N PRO A 94 -19.67 11.54 -7.90
CA PRO A 94 -20.40 12.72 -8.36
C PRO A 94 -20.91 12.62 -9.80
N LYS A 95 -20.28 11.78 -10.64
CA LYS A 95 -20.58 11.67 -12.06
C LYS A 95 -21.74 10.71 -12.35
N THR A 96 -21.79 9.59 -11.64
CA THR A 96 -22.77 8.51 -11.84
C THR A 96 -23.89 8.56 -10.80
N GLY A 97 -23.66 9.21 -9.65
CA GLY A 97 -24.57 9.17 -8.50
C GLY A 97 -24.59 7.84 -7.75
N SER A 98 -23.83 6.83 -8.22
CA SER A 98 -23.67 5.52 -7.57
C SER A 98 -22.73 5.59 -6.38
N PHE A 99 -22.87 4.63 -5.47
CA PHE A 99 -21.86 4.36 -4.45
C PHE A 99 -20.79 3.45 -5.06
N ASP A 100 -19.56 3.95 -5.10
CA ASP A 100 -18.38 3.21 -5.54
C ASP A 100 -17.43 3.03 -4.35
N ASN A 101 -16.47 2.09 -4.48
CA ASN A 101 -15.47 1.84 -3.46
C ASN A 101 -14.14 2.54 -3.79
N TYR A 102 -13.65 3.34 -2.85
CA TYR A 102 -12.27 3.83 -2.85
C TYR A 102 -11.40 2.84 -2.08
N PHE A 103 -10.39 2.27 -2.73
CA PHE A 103 -9.55 1.25 -2.13
C PHE A 103 -8.36 1.84 -1.38
N VAL A 104 -8.25 1.50 -0.09
CA VAL A 104 -7.12 1.89 0.75
C VAL A 104 -6.27 0.67 1.07
N ALA A 105 -4.97 0.74 0.83
CA ALA A 105 -4.05 -0.36 1.16
C ALA A 105 -4.01 -0.61 2.68
N CYS A 106 -4.11 -1.87 3.07
CA CYS A 106 -4.14 -2.32 4.45
C CYS A 106 -3.29 -3.57 4.67
N SER A 107 -3.23 -4.02 5.92
CA SER A 107 -2.57 -5.24 6.35
C SER A 107 -3.58 -6.30 6.75
N TYR A 108 -3.12 -7.54 6.87
CA TYR A 108 -3.94 -8.60 7.46
C TYR A 108 -4.27 -8.31 8.93
N ASP A 109 -3.37 -7.64 9.65
CA ASP A 109 -3.60 -7.24 11.05
C ASP A 109 -4.76 -6.24 11.16
N ASP A 110 -4.91 -5.33 10.19
CA ASP A 110 -6.06 -4.41 10.14
C ASP A 110 -7.39 -5.19 10.02
N TYR A 111 -7.41 -6.26 9.21
CA TYR A 111 -8.55 -7.16 9.09
C TYR A 111 -8.83 -7.91 10.41
N GLN A 112 -7.77 -8.41 11.08
CA GLN A 112 -7.91 -9.11 12.36
C GLN A 112 -8.42 -8.20 13.48
N ASN A 113 -7.99 -6.93 13.51
CA ASN A 113 -8.46 -5.97 14.50
C ASN A 113 -9.89 -5.50 14.19
N ALA A 114 -10.24 -5.33 12.90
CA ALA A 114 -11.62 -5.07 12.50
C ALA A 114 -12.58 -6.20 12.92
N ASN A 115 -12.16 -7.46 12.83
CA ASN A 115 -12.93 -8.60 13.34
C ASN A 115 -13.15 -8.56 14.87
N LYS A 116 -12.35 -7.80 15.62
CA LYS A 116 -12.53 -7.58 17.06
C LYS A 116 -13.38 -6.35 17.37
N GLY A 117 -13.95 -5.69 16.35
CA GLY A 117 -14.74 -4.47 16.49
C GLY A 117 -13.94 -3.18 16.37
N GLU A 118 -12.63 -3.22 16.10
CA GLU A 118 -11.80 -2.01 15.96
C GLU A 118 -11.80 -1.50 14.51
N ILE A 119 -12.47 -0.38 14.25
CA ILE A 119 -12.45 0.26 12.92
C ILE A 119 -11.06 0.84 12.64
N PRO A 120 -10.39 0.45 11.53
CA PRO A 120 -9.07 0.98 11.19
C PRO A 120 -9.10 2.50 11.00
N SER A 121 -8.23 3.22 11.71
CA SER A 121 -8.17 4.70 11.63
C SER A 121 -7.95 5.23 10.21
N ARG A 122 -7.26 4.47 9.34
CA ARG A 122 -7.07 4.79 7.92
C ARG A 122 -8.38 4.78 7.12
N TRP A 123 -9.26 3.83 7.43
CA TRP A 123 -10.60 3.75 6.86
C TRP A 123 -11.38 5.00 7.25
N MET A 124 -11.45 5.31 8.55
CA MET A 124 -12.21 6.44 9.09
C MET A 124 -11.75 7.79 8.52
N LYS A 125 -10.42 8.01 8.44
CA LYS A 125 -9.86 9.22 7.83
C LYS A 125 -10.22 9.36 6.36
N THR A 126 -10.31 8.25 5.65
CA THR A 126 -10.64 8.24 4.22
C THR A 126 -12.14 8.45 4.03
N TYR A 127 -12.97 7.82 4.84
CA TYR A 127 -14.43 8.03 4.83
C TYR A 127 -14.80 9.48 5.11
N ASN A 128 -14.21 10.09 6.13
CA ASN A 128 -14.40 11.51 6.47
C ASN A 128 -13.93 12.49 5.39
N ARG A 129 -13.07 12.06 4.47
CA ARG A 129 -12.65 12.88 3.32
C ARG A 129 -13.70 12.87 2.20
N PHE A 130 -14.53 11.84 2.13
CA PHE A 130 -15.53 11.64 1.09
C PHE A 130 -16.97 11.96 1.52
N LEU A 131 -17.21 12.11 2.84
CA LEU A 131 -18.38 12.81 3.39
C LEU A 131 -18.42 14.27 2.92
#